data_AF-A0A803TEH5-F1
#
_entry.id   AF-A0A803TEH5-F1
#
_cell.length_a   1.000
_cell.length_b   1.000
_cell.length_c   1.000
_cell.angle_alpha   90.00
_cell.angle_beta   90.00
_cell.angle_gamma   90.00
#
_symmetry.space_group_name_H-M   'P 1'
#
loop_
_entity.id
_entity.type
_entity.pdbx_description
1 polymer ?
#
loop_
_entity_poly.entity_id
_entity_poly.type
_entity_poly.pdbx_seq_one_letter_code
_entity_poly.pdbx_strand_id
1 'polypeptide(L)'
;TVYDQNIWKWFVCYPTLITFGCLVSSSSTVCGQPLIPGRIVGGHAAANGAWPWQVSVLHFDGHICGGSLINNEWVLSAAHCFYK
;
A
#
# COMPACT_ATOMS: atom_id res chain seq x y z
N THR A 1 -6.06 9.63 -10.09
CA THR A 1 -7.22 9.78 -9.19
C THR A 1 -7.04 8.85 -8.00
N VAL A 2 -6.21 9.28 -7.04
CA VAL A 2 -6.28 8.71 -5.70
C VAL A 2 -7.64 9.16 -5.17
N TYR A 3 -8.50 8.21 -4.83
CA TYR A 3 -9.79 8.49 -4.20
C TYR A 3 -9.47 9.06 -2.81
N ASP A 4 -9.29 10.38 -2.72
CA ASP A 4 -9.11 11.09 -1.48
C ASP A 4 -10.40 10.99 -0.67
N GLN A 5 -10.44 10.02 0.24
CA GLN A 5 -11.55 9.80 1.17
C GLN A 5 -11.48 10.70 2.41
N ASN A 6 -10.67 11.77 2.42
CA ASN A 6 -10.35 12.49 3.65
C ASN A 6 -10.56 14.02 3.61
N ILE A 7 -11.35 14.56 2.66
CA ILE A 7 -11.69 16.00 2.67
C ILE A 7 -12.65 16.40 3.83
N TRP A 8 -13.29 15.45 4.51
CA TRP A 8 -14.31 15.74 5.54
C TRP A 8 -14.01 15.22 6.96
N LYS A 9 -12.79 14.73 7.26
CA LYS A 9 -12.46 14.14 8.57
C LYS A 9 -12.29 15.13 9.73
N TRP A 10 -12.78 16.37 9.62
CA TRP A 10 -12.52 17.42 10.60
C TRP A 10 -13.52 17.54 11.76
N PHE A 11 -14.72 16.93 11.77
CA PHE A 11 -15.72 17.34 12.79
C PHE A 11 -16.72 16.29 13.28
N VAL A 12 -16.28 15.19 13.91
CA VAL A 12 -17.20 14.51 14.86
C VAL A 12 -16.48 14.12 16.14
N CYS A 13 -16.41 15.08 17.06
CA CYS A 13 -16.34 14.81 18.49
C CYS A 13 -17.79 14.55 18.95
N TYR A 14 -18.09 13.44 19.66
CA TYR A 14 -19.39 13.21 20.34
C TYR A 14 -19.23 13.17 21.88
N PRO A 15 -20.18 13.70 22.70
CA PRO A 15 -19.96 13.91 24.12
C PRO A 15 -19.92 12.61 24.87
N THR A 16 -18.74 12.16 25.25
CA THR A 16 -18.58 11.30 26.42
C THR A 16 -18.63 12.21 27.65
N LEU A 17 -19.85 12.59 28.06
CA LEU A 17 -20.27 13.24 29.32
C LEU A 17 -19.24 14.14 30.05
N ILE A 18 -18.52 15.03 29.31
CA ILE A 18 -17.62 16.15 29.69
C ILE A 18 -16.14 16.00 29.27
N THR A 19 -15.66 14.87 28.76
CA THR A 19 -14.40 14.85 27.97
C THR A 19 -14.60 14.10 26.68
N PHE A 20 -14.93 14.85 25.63
CA PHE A 20 -15.03 14.39 24.24
C PHE A 20 -13.67 13.92 23.72
N GLY A 21 -13.28 12.70 24.06
CA GLY A 21 -12.17 12.02 23.40
C GLY A 21 -12.70 11.34 22.15
N CYS A 22 -12.39 11.87 20.96
CA CYS A 22 -12.63 11.15 19.72
C CYS A 22 -11.54 10.09 19.56
N LEU A 23 -11.86 8.82 19.85
CA LEU A 23 -11.01 7.69 19.44
C LEU A 23 -11.21 7.49 17.93
N VAL A 24 -10.58 8.36 17.13
CA VAL A 24 -10.44 8.13 15.69
C VAL A 24 -9.33 7.09 15.51
N SER A 25 -9.69 5.81 15.46
CA SER A 25 -8.81 4.80 14.85
C SER A 25 -8.85 4.99 13.34
N SER A 26 -8.15 6.02 12.85
CA SER A 26 -7.90 6.19 11.43
C SER A 26 -6.84 5.16 11.01
N SER A 27 -7.28 3.96 10.63
CA SER A 27 -6.47 3.17 9.69
C SER A 27 -6.52 3.91 8.35
N SER A 28 -5.69 4.93 8.21
CA SER A 28 -5.36 5.45 6.89
C SER A 28 -4.56 4.35 6.19
N THR A 29 -5.11 3.78 5.12
CA THR A 29 -4.32 2.95 4.22
C THR A 29 -3.29 3.86 3.53
N VAL A 30 -2.13 4.05 4.17
CA VAL A 30 -1.02 4.83 3.62
C VAL A 30 -0.30 3.95 2.60
N CYS A 31 -0.17 4.43 1.37
CA CYS A 31 0.59 3.74 0.33
C CYS A 31 2.08 4.14 0.36
N GLY A 32 2.93 3.29 -0.23
CA GLY A 32 4.34 3.64 -0.50
C GLY A 32 5.25 3.76 0.73
N GLN A 33 4.89 3.20 1.88
CA GLN A 33 5.72 3.17 3.09
C GLN A 33 6.48 1.83 3.20
N PRO A 34 7.79 1.78 2.92
CA PRO A 34 8.58 0.56 3.11
C PRO A 34 8.93 0.36 4.59
N LEU A 35 9.22 -0.88 5.00
CA LEU A 35 9.72 -1.15 6.36
C LEU A 35 11.10 -0.52 6.60
N ILE A 36 11.91 -0.42 5.53
CA ILE A 36 13.26 0.13 5.59
C ILE A 36 13.35 1.25 4.56
N PRO A 37 13.34 2.52 4.98
CA PRO A 37 13.53 3.64 4.07
C PRO A 37 15.00 3.77 3.66
N GLY A 38 15.27 4.19 2.42
CA GLY A 38 16.62 4.46 1.95
C GLY A 38 16.81 4.22 0.46
N ARG A 39 17.95 4.66 -0.06
CA ARG A 39 18.37 4.39 -1.44
C ARG A 39 19.00 3.00 -1.52
N ILE A 40 18.57 2.20 -2.49
CA ILE A 40 19.19 0.92 -2.81
C ILE A 40 20.51 1.19 -3.57
N VAL A 41 21.63 0.72 -3.05
CA VAL A 41 22.97 0.80 -3.69
C VAL A 41 23.62 -0.58 -3.62
N GLY A 42 24.08 -1.12 -4.75
CA GLY A 42 24.69 -2.46 -4.80
C GLY A 42 23.71 -3.63 -4.62
N GLY A 43 22.58 -3.40 -3.95
CA GLY A 43 21.50 -4.36 -3.80
C GLY A 43 21.86 -5.54 -2.89
N HIS A 44 20.84 -6.09 -2.25
CA HIS A 44 20.93 -7.31 -1.46
C HIS A 44 19.52 -7.89 -1.32
N ALA A 45 19.42 -9.14 -0.86
CA ALA A 45 18.13 -9.76 -0.59
C ALA A 45 17.30 -8.87 0.36
N ALA A 46 16.05 -8.63 0.00
CA ALA A 46 15.15 -7.83 0.81
C ALA A 46 14.69 -8.64 2.03
N ALA A 47 14.53 -7.97 3.18
CA ALA A 47 13.83 -8.56 4.30
C ALA A 47 12.37 -8.83 3.92
N ASN A 48 11.77 -9.87 4.51
CA ASN A 48 10.36 -10.19 4.28
C ASN A 48 9.48 -8.97 4.62
N GLY A 49 8.62 -8.60 3.68
CA GLY A 49 7.72 -7.45 3.81
C GLY A 49 8.39 -6.08 3.64
N ALA A 50 9.68 -5.99 3.33
CA ALA A 50 10.37 -4.70 3.19
C ALA A 50 9.74 -3.78 2.13
N TRP A 51 9.18 -4.39 1.09
CA TRP A 51 8.48 -3.74 -0.02
C TRP A 51 7.07 -4.34 -0.15
N PRO A 52 6.09 -3.89 0.67
CA PRO A 52 4.78 -4.54 0.78
C PRO A 52 3.98 -4.59 -0.53
N TRP A 53 4.27 -3.67 -1.45
CA TRP A 53 3.62 -3.61 -2.76
C TRP A 53 4.25 -4.53 -3.81
N GLN A 54 5.36 -5.22 -3.52
CA GLN A 54 6.02 -6.09 -4.49
C GLN A 54 5.16 -7.32 -4.78
N VAL A 55 4.85 -7.55 -6.06
CA VAL A 55 4.05 -8.70 -6.50
C VAL A 55 4.87 -9.60 -7.43
N SER A 56 4.66 -10.92 -7.29
CA SER A 56 5.11 -11.94 -8.24
C SER A 56 3.96 -12.32 -9.16
N VAL A 57 4.09 -12.04 -10.45
CA VAL A 57 3.14 -12.49 -11.48
C VAL A 57 3.50 -13.92 -11.86
N LEU A 58 2.53 -14.83 -11.68
CA LEU A 58 2.69 -16.25 -11.96
C LEU A 58 1.96 -16.65 -13.23
N HIS A 59 2.56 -17.56 -14.00
CA HIS A 59 1.89 -18.26 -15.10
C HIS A 59 2.11 -19.76 -14.93
N PHE A 60 1.02 -20.53 -14.94
CA PHE A 60 0.99 -21.87 -14.37
C PHE A 60 1.54 -21.83 -12.93
N ASP A 61 2.65 -22.51 -12.66
CA ASP A 61 3.28 -22.58 -11.33
C ASP A 61 4.62 -21.82 -11.27
N GLY A 62 4.91 -20.96 -12.26
CA GLY A 62 6.19 -20.27 -12.39
C GLY A 62 6.09 -18.75 -12.28
N HIS A 63 7.07 -18.12 -11.63
CA HIS A 63 7.28 -16.68 -11.71
C HIS A 63 7.67 -16.27 -13.13
N ILE A 64 6.93 -15.31 -13.70
CA ILE A 64 7.21 -14.79 -15.05
C ILE A 64 7.54 -13.31 -15.08
N CYS A 65 7.04 -12.52 -14.13
CA CYS A 65 7.20 -11.07 -14.10
C CYS A 65 6.99 -10.51 -12.69
N GLY A 66 7.42 -9.26 -12.49
CA GLY A 66 7.08 -8.46 -11.32
C GLY A 66 5.79 -7.62 -11.51
N GLY A 67 5.32 -7.05 -10.41
CA GLY A 67 4.25 -6.05 -10.40
C GLY A 67 4.28 -5.21 -9.12
N SER A 68 3.43 -4.19 -9.08
CA SER A 68 3.25 -3.32 -7.91
C SER A 68 1.78 -3.20 -7.54
N LEU A 69 1.44 -3.53 -6.29
CA LEU A 69 0.11 -3.32 -5.73
C LEU A 69 -0.17 -1.82 -5.60
N ILE A 70 -1.18 -1.31 -6.30
CA ILE A 70 -1.51 0.12 -6.32
C ILE A 70 -2.73 0.47 -5.45
N ASN A 71 -3.57 -0.51 -5.13
CA ASN A 71 -4.65 -0.43 -4.15
C ASN A 71 -5.07 -1.86 -3.72
N ASN A 72 -6.21 -2.03 -3.07
CA ASN A 72 -6.72 -3.31 -2.57
C ASN A 72 -7.15 -4.31 -3.66
N GLU A 73 -7.31 -3.88 -4.90
CA GLU A 73 -7.89 -4.70 -5.99
C GLU A 73 -7.02 -4.76 -7.24
N TRP A 74 -6.04 -3.86 -7.37
CA TRP A 74 -5.32 -3.63 -8.61
C TRP A 74 -3.80 -3.74 -8.43
N VAL A 75 -3.18 -4.47 -9.36
CA VAL A 75 -1.73 -4.59 -9.53
C VAL A 75 -1.34 -3.99 -10.88
N LEU A 76 -0.34 -3.13 -10.88
CA LEU A 76 0.29 -2.60 -12.07
C LEU A 76 1.47 -3.50 -12.49
N SER A 77 1.59 -3.81 -13.77
CA SER A 77 2.73 -4.54 -14.36
C SER A 77 2.99 -4.07 -15.79
N ALA A 78 4.06 -4.56 -16.41
CA ALA A 78 4.43 -4.19 -17.78
C ALA A 78 3.60 -4.96 -18.82
N ALA A 79 3.18 -4.29 -19.90
CA ALA A 79 2.34 -4.90 -20.93
C ALA A 79 3.00 -6.13 -21.61
N HIS A 80 4.33 -6.12 -21.78
CA HIS A 80 5.08 -7.23 -22.39
C HIS A 80 5.07 -8.52 -21.54
N CYS A 81 4.60 -8.46 -20.28
CA CYS A 81 4.39 -9.64 -19.47
C CYS A 81 3.19 -10.48 -19.93
N PHE A 82 2.26 -9.87 -20.69
CA PHE A 82 0.98 -10.50 -21.09
C PHE A 82 0.82 -10.65 -22.59
N TYR A 83 1.31 -9.67 -23.36
CA TYR A 83 1.24 -9.68 -24.81
C TYR A 83 2.63 -9.92 -25.37
N LYS A 84 2.91 -11.17 -25.72
CA LYS A 84 4.08 -11.57 -26.50
C LYS A 84 3.71 -11.75 -27.96
#